data_AF-A0A0T6YHG0-F1
#
_entry.id   AF-A0A0T6YHG0-F1
#
_cell.length_a   1.000
_cell.length_b   1.000
_cell.length_c   1.000
_cell.angle_alpha   90.00
_cell.angle_beta   90.00
_cell.angle_gamma   90.00
#
_symmetry.space_group_name_H-M   'P 1'
#
loop_
_entity.id
_entity.type
_entity.pdbx_description
1 polymer ?
#
loop_
_entity_poly.entity_id
_entity_poly.type
_entity_poly.pdbx_seq_one_letter_code
_entity_poly.pdbx_strand_id
1 'polypeptide(L)'
;MFEGRAIEAIECARNTFRLNPYPPGDHYSFLGWAWYAAGRYHDAVETLRQPQAGGPRSKRNLAAACASLRQHHRGIGRQVLPSLP
;
A
#
# COMPACT_ATOMS: atom_id res chain seq x y z
N MET A 1 13.53 -2.77 -11.77
CA MET A 1 13.86 -1.86 -10.64
C MET A 1 12.87 -0.69 -10.62
N PHE A 2 11.72 -0.85 -9.96
CA PHE A 2 10.87 0.29 -9.59
C PHE A 2 10.98 0.62 -8.09
N GLU A 3 11.62 -0.25 -7.31
CA GLU A 3 11.82 -0.14 -5.85
C GLU A 3 12.32 1.26 -5.45
N GLY A 4 13.43 1.72 -6.04
CA GLY A 4 14.04 3.01 -5.67
C GLY A 4 13.07 4.18 -5.86
N ARG A 5 12.39 4.22 -7.01
CA ARG A 5 11.40 5.27 -7.32
C ARG A 5 10.16 5.21 -6.45
N ALA A 6 9.76 4.01 -6.04
CA ALA A 6 8.61 3.83 -5.14
C ALA A 6 8.94 4.32 -3.73
N ILE A 7 10.16 4.07 -3.23
CA ILE A 7 10.63 4.57 -1.95
C ILE A 7 10.73 6.11 -1.95
N GLU A 8 11.30 6.71 -2.99
CA GLU A 8 11.31 8.18 -3.14
C GLU A 8 9.90 8.77 -3.16
N ALA A 9 8.95 8.13 -3.85
CA ALA A 9 7.55 8.55 -3.88
C ALA A 9 6.90 8.49 -2.49
N ILE A 10 7.23 7.47 -1.68
CA ILE A 10 6.78 7.35 -0.29
C ILE A 10 7.32 8.52 0.54
N GLU A 11 8.61 8.84 0.44
CA GLU A 11 9.22 9.93 1.21
C GLU A 11 8.59 11.29 0.86
N CYS A 12 8.42 11.56 -0.44
CA CYS A 12 7.75 12.76 -0.92
C CYS A 12 6.30 12.84 -0.41
N ALA A 13 5.54 11.74 -0.51
CA ALA A 13 4.18 11.67 -0.01
C ALA A 13 4.10 11.90 1.50
N ARG A 14 4.96 11.25 2.29
CA ARG A 14 5.01 11.39 3.77
C ARG A 14 5.37 12.79 4.22
N ASN A 15 6.19 13.52 3.46
CA ASN A 15 6.49 14.92 3.79
C ASN A 15 5.22 15.78 3.82
N THR A 16 4.25 15.51 2.95
CA THR A 16 2.97 16.23 2.95
C THR A 16 2.22 16.07 4.27
N PHE A 17 2.21 14.86 4.83
CA PHE A 17 1.57 14.57 6.12
C PHE A 17 2.30 15.17 7.32
N ARG A 18 3.60 15.47 7.19
CA ARG A 18 4.36 16.21 8.22
C ARG A 18 3.97 17.69 8.25
N LEU A 19 3.67 18.27 7.09
CA LEU A 19 3.29 19.67 6.96
C LEU A 19 1.82 19.90 7.31
N ASN A 20 0.94 18.97 6.94
CA ASN A 20 -0.45 18.96 7.33
C ASN A 20 -0.85 17.53 7.74
N PRO A 21 -1.11 17.27 9.04
CA PRO A 21 -1.54 15.96 9.52
C PRO A 21 -2.88 15.47 8.93
N TYR A 22 -3.70 16.37 8.39
CA TYR A 22 -5.01 16.08 7.80
C TYR A 22 -5.12 16.67 6.38
N PRO A 23 -4.36 16.14 5.41
CA PRO A 23 -4.40 16.65 4.05
C PRO A 23 -5.69 16.19 3.33
N PRO A 24 -6.04 16.81 2.19
CA PRO A 24 -7.13 16.34 1.34
C PRO A 24 -7.01 14.86 0.95
N GLY A 25 -8.15 14.22 0.68
CA GLY A 25 -8.24 12.78 0.40
C GLY A 25 -7.33 12.26 -0.71
N ASP A 26 -7.00 13.09 -1.70
CA ASP A 26 -6.12 12.71 -2.82
C ASP A 26 -4.68 12.41 -2.39
N HIS A 27 -4.22 13.00 -1.28
CA HIS A 27 -2.89 12.70 -0.75
C HIS A 27 -2.80 11.29 -0.18
N TYR A 28 -3.90 10.78 0.40
CA TYR A 28 -4.00 9.38 0.82
C TYR A 28 -4.00 8.44 -0.39
N SER A 29 -4.67 8.81 -1.49
CA SER A 29 -4.61 8.04 -2.75
C SER A 29 -3.18 7.89 -3.25
N PHE A 30 -2.39 8.98 -3.23
CA PHE A 30 -1.01 9.00 -3.70
C PHE A 30 -0.07 8.20 -2.79
N LEU A 31 -0.14 8.42 -1.46
CA LEU A 31 0.67 7.67 -0.51
C LEU A 31 0.35 6.17 -0.56
N GLY A 32 -0.94 5.80 -0.63
CA GLY A 32 -1.35 4.40 -0.77
C GLY A 32 -0.86 3.74 -2.07
N TRP A 33 -0.82 4.49 -3.17
CA TRP A 33 -0.22 4.00 -4.43
C TRP A 33 1.29 3.82 -4.29
N ALA A 34 2.00 4.74 -3.64
CA ALA A 34 3.45 4.65 -3.45
C ALA A 34 3.82 3.44 -2.58
N TRP A 35 3.08 3.19 -1.49
CA TRP A 35 3.22 1.97 -0.70
C TRP A 35 2.98 0.69 -1.52
N TYR A 36 1.91 0.67 -2.32
CA TYR A 36 1.62 -0.45 -3.20
C TYR A 36 2.74 -0.71 -4.23
N ALA A 37 3.27 0.35 -4.84
CA ALA A 37 4.35 0.27 -5.82
C ALA A 37 5.67 -0.24 -5.21
N ALA A 38 5.88 -0.01 -3.90
CA ALA A 38 7.01 -0.54 -3.14
C ALA A 38 6.76 -1.95 -2.58
N GLY A 39 5.68 -2.64 -2.97
CA GLY A 39 5.33 -3.96 -2.45
C GLY A 39 4.84 -3.96 -0.99
N ARG A 40 4.69 -2.79 -0.38
CA ARG A 40 4.25 -2.59 1.00
C ARG A 40 2.72 -2.55 1.08
N TYR A 41 2.10 -3.68 0.76
CA TYR A 41 0.65 -3.75 0.59
C TYR A 41 -0.14 -3.52 1.90
N HIS A 42 0.41 -3.87 3.06
CA HIS A 42 -0.24 -3.62 4.36
C HIS A 42 -0.36 -2.11 4.63
N ASP A 43 0.75 -1.38 4.51
CA ASP A 43 0.78 0.09 4.69
C ASP A 43 -0.13 0.81 3.69
N ALA A 44 -0.21 0.29 2.45
CA ALA A 44 -1.13 0.80 1.44
C ALA A 44 -2.59 0.67 1.91
N VAL A 45 -2.99 -0.50 2.44
CA VAL A 45 -4.35 -0.72 2.94
C VAL A 45 -4.66 0.18 4.13
N GLU A 46 -3.75 0.30 5.11
CA GLU A 46 -3.95 1.15 6.29
C GLU A 46 -4.11 2.62 5.91
N THR A 47 -3.28 3.11 4.98
CA THR A 47 -3.38 4.48 4.47
C THR A 47 -4.71 4.72 3.75
N LEU A 48 -5.14 3.78 2.90
CA LEU A 48 -6.33 3.94 2.04
C LEU A 48 -7.65 3.67 2.77
N ARG A 49 -7.62 3.16 4.00
CA ARG A 49 -8.79 3.00 4.87
C ARG A 49 -9.08 4.23 5.73
N GLN A 50 -8.23 5.24 5.71
CA GLN A 50 -8.46 6.48 6.44
C GLN A 50 -9.75 7.14 5.97
N PRO A 51 -10.57 7.75 6.86
CA PRO A 51 -11.87 8.33 6.49
C PRO A 51 -11.78 9.37 5.35
N GLN A 52 -10.67 10.09 5.29
CA GLN A 52 -10.39 11.10 4.27
C GLN A 52 -10.11 10.48 2.89
N ALA A 53 -9.72 9.20 2.83
CA ALA A 53 -9.39 8.48 1.60
C ALA A 53 -10.64 7.94 0.89
N GLY A 54 -11.59 8.82 0.53
CA GLY A 54 -12.89 8.42 -0.05
C GLY A 54 -12.95 8.37 -1.58
N GLY A 55 -11.96 8.93 -2.28
CA GLY A 55 -12.00 9.15 -3.73
C GLY A 55 -11.97 7.86 -4.57
N PRO A 56 -12.41 7.91 -5.85
CA PRO A 56 -12.37 6.77 -6.77
C PRO A 56 -10.97 6.14 -6.90
N ARG A 57 -9.94 6.99 -6.90
CA ARG A 57 -8.54 6.55 -6.95
C ARG A 57 -8.14 5.75 -5.70
N SER A 58 -8.52 6.22 -4.51
CA SER A 58 -8.29 5.50 -3.26
C SER A 58 -8.93 4.12 -3.29
N LYS A 59 -10.21 4.03 -3.69
CA LYS A 59 -10.94 2.76 -3.78
C LYS A 59 -10.29 1.77 -4.73
N ARG A 60 -9.85 2.24 -5.91
CA ARG A 60 -9.14 1.40 -6.89
C ARG A 60 -7.82 0.87 -6.33
N ASN A 61 -7.03 1.74 -5.72
CA ASN A 61 -5.74 1.36 -5.14
C ASN A 61 -5.92 0.41 -3.94
N LEU A 62 -6.97 0.60 -3.14
CA LEU A 62 -7.30 -0.26 -2.01
C LEU A 62 -7.67 -1.67 -2.49
N ALA A 63 -8.49 -1.76 -3.54
CA ALA A 63 -8.84 -3.04 -4.14
C ALA A 63 -7.60 -3.79 -4.66
N ALA A 64 -6.68 -3.09 -5.32
CA ALA A 64 -5.42 -3.66 -5.78
C ALA A 64 -4.54 -4.16 -4.62
N ALA A 65 -4.35 -3.33 -3.58
CA ALA A 65 -3.55 -3.70 -2.41
C ALA A 65 -4.12 -4.91 -1.66
N CYS A 66 -5.45 -4.98 -1.48
CA CYS A 66 -6.12 -6.13 -0.87
C CYS A 66 -5.94 -7.42 -1.71
N ALA A 67 -6.03 -7.31 -3.05
CA ALA A 67 -5.80 -8.44 -3.94
C ALA A 67 -4.36 -8.96 -3.84
N SER A 68 -3.37 -8.06 -3.83
CA SER A 68 -1.96 -8.40 -3.69
C SER A 68 -1.65 -9.05 -2.34
N LEU A 69 -2.16 -8.52 -1.21
CA LEU A 69 -2.00 -9.16 0.10
C LEU A 69 -2.50 -10.61 0.10
N ARG A 70 -3.71 -10.83 -0.44
CA ARG A 70 -4.30 -12.17 -0.51
C ARG A 70 -3.45 -13.15 -1.33
N GLN A 71 -2.85 -12.68 -2.43
CA GLN A 71 -1.97 -13.50 -3.26
C GLN A 71 -0.64 -13.82 -2.58
N HIS A 72 -0.04 -12.84 -1.90
CA HIS A 72 1.19 -13.03 -1.12
C HIS A 72 1.01 -14.04 0.00
N HIS A 73 -0.08 -13.96 0.77
CA HIS A 73 -0.38 -14.97 1.80
C HIS A 73 -0.60 -16.38 1.23
N ARG A 74 -1.20 -16.52 0.03
CA ARG A 74 -1.35 -17.81 -0.65
C ARG A 74 -0.03 -18.39 -1.15
N GLY A 75 0.94 -17.55 -1.52
CA GLY A 75 2.27 -18.00 -1.93
C GLY A 75 3.10 -18.59 -0.79
N ILE A 76 2.91 -18.10 0.44
CA ILE A 76 3.60 -18.59 1.65
C ILE A 76 3.01 -19.94 2.10
N GLY A 77 1.68 -20.12 1.96
CA GLY A 77 1.00 -21.38 2.30
C GLY A 77 1.34 -22.58 1.42
N ARG A 78 2.04 -22.39 0.29
CA ARG A 78 2.45 -23.49 -0.61
C ARG A 78 3.90 -23.93 -0.44
N GLN A 79 4.67 -23.30 0.45
CA GLN A 79 6.10 -23.60 0.66
C GLN A 79 6.45 -24.13 2.06
N VAL A 80 5.46 -24.45 2.91
CA VAL A 80 5.73 -25.02 4.23
C VAL A 80 4.87 -26.25 4.47
N LEU A 81 5.30 -27.37 3.90
CA LEU A 81 5.25 -28.68 4.56
C LEU A 81 6.56 -29.38 4.21
N PRO A 82 7.60 -29.36 5.05
CA PRO A 82 8.59 -30.41 4.99
C PRO A 82 7.85 -31.71 5.35
N SER A 83 7.82 -32.63 4.39
CA SER A 83 7.43 -34.01 4.61
C SER A 83 8.22 -34.56 5.80
N LEU A 84 7.55 -34.76 6.94
CA LEU A 84 8.11 -35.51 8.05
C LEU A 84 8.15 -37.00 7.65
N PRO A 85 9.23 -37.73 8.01
CA PRO A 85 9.42 -39.14 7.67
C PRO A 85 8.42 -40.07 8.39
#